data_AF-A0A7G5EK57-F1
#
_entry.id   AF-A0A7G5EK57-F1
#
_cell.length_a   1.000
_cell.length_b   1.000
_cell.length_c   1.000
_cell.angle_alpha   90.00
_cell.angle_beta   90.00
_cell.angle_gamma   90.00
#
_symmetry.space_group_name_H-M   'P 1'
#
loop_
_entity.id
_entity.type
_entity.pdbx_description
1 polymer ?
#
loop_
_entity_poly.entity_id
_entity_poly.type
_entity_poly.pdbx_seq_one_letter_code
_entity_poly.pdbx_strand_id
1 'polypeptide(L)'
;MTSKTNAAACVDASSDTARFDKAHADALQAIAGQGDPPLDIHDICRLRRACGFTDDLALTECEAQAINTRLYGMSAISALLVGADDEGAFKLSRWLQGGLHSALYALTEDAQAVLHRANEKAAEAQKASAA
;
A
#
# COMPACT_ATOMS: atom_id res chain seq x y z
N MET A 1 -50.36 45.53 -38.73
CA MET A 1 -51.23 44.54 -38.03
C MET A 1 -51.10 43.24 -38.82
N THR A 2 -50.56 42.13 -38.36
CA THR A 2 -50.33 41.58 -37.02
C THR A 2 -49.13 40.61 -37.04
N SER A 3 -48.47 40.56 -35.88
CA SER A 3 -47.36 39.72 -35.43
C SER A 3 -47.26 38.28 -35.97
N LYS A 4 -46.03 37.80 -36.17
CA LYS A 4 -45.50 36.57 -35.52
C LYS A 4 -43.97 36.47 -35.67
N THR A 5 -43.29 36.87 -34.61
CA THR A 5 -41.96 36.37 -34.24
C THR A 5 -42.08 34.88 -33.93
N ASN A 6 -41.14 34.04 -34.38
CA ASN A 6 -40.89 32.75 -33.72
C ASN A 6 -39.40 32.58 -33.52
N ALA A 7 -38.99 32.76 -32.26
CA ALA A 7 -37.72 32.29 -31.73
C ALA A 7 -37.80 30.78 -31.54
N ALA A 8 -36.78 30.05 -31.96
CA ALA A 8 -36.38 28.77 -31.39
C ALA A 8 -34.89 28.62 -31.70
N ALA A 9 -34.01 29.08 -30.80
CA ALA A 9 -33.62 28.41 -29.56
C ALA A 9 -32.52 27.37 -29.83
N CYS A 10 -31.33 27.76 -29.40
CA CYS A 10 -30.40 26.97 -28.60
C CYS A 10 -30.15 25.54 -29.08
N VAL A 11 -28.97 25.35 -29.71
CA VAL A 11 -28.35 24.02 -29.80
C VAL A 11 -28.27 23.41 -28.41
N ASP A 12 -28.80 22.20 -28.35
CA ASP A 12 -29.12 21.39 -27.18
C ASP A 12 -27.84 20.92 -26.49
N ALA A 13 -27.34 21.71 -25.53
CA ALA A 13 -26.20 21.35 -24.67
C ALA A 13 -26.60 20.38 -23.53
N SER A 14 -27.81 19.78 -23.60
CA SER A 14 -28.36 18.98 -22.49
C SER A 14 -28.14 17.47 -22.62
N SER A 15 -27.65 16.96 -23.75
CA SER A 15 -27.50 15.51 -23.95
C SER A 15 -26.13 14.95 -23.52
N ASP A 16 -25.09 15.77 -23.43
CA ASP A 16 -23.75 15.28 -23.14
C ASP A 16 -23.50 15.13 -21.63
N THR A 17 -23.99 16.05 -20.79
CA THR A 17 -23.88 15.95 -19.31
C THR A 17 -24.60 14.72 -18.76
N ALA A 18 -25.81 14.42 -19.25
CA ALA A 18 -26.58 13.24 -18.83
C ALA A 18 -25.88 11.90 -19.15
N ARG A 19 -25.04 11.87 -20.20
CA ARG A 19 -24.26 10.69 -20.58
C ARG A 19 -23.05 10.47 -19.67
N PHE A 20 -22.40 11.55 -19.25
CA PHE A 20 -21.30 11.49 -18.28
C PHE A 20 -21.80 11.10 -16.88
N ASP A 21 -22.95 11.64 -16.45
CA ASP A 21 -23.53 11.31 -15.15
C ASP A 21 -23.91 9.84 -15.03
N LYS A 22 -24.45 9.25 -16.10
CA LYS A 22 -24.79 7.82 -16.15
C LYS A 22 -23.55 6.93 -16.17
N ALA A 23 -22.54 7.27 -16.99
CA ALA A 23 -21.30 6.51 -17.05
C ALA A 23 -20.51 6.55 -15.73
N HIS A 24 -20.56 7.68 -15.01
CA HIS A 24 -19.95 7.83 -13.70
C HIS A 24 -20.72 7.04 -12.62
N ALA A 25 -22.06 7.07 -12.64
CA ALA A 25 -22.89 6.28 -11.75
C ALA A 25 -22.68 4.76 -11.96
N ASP A 26 -22.62 4.32 -13.23
CA ASP A 26 -22.38 2.92 -13.58
C ASP A 26 -20.96 2.45 -13.17
N ALA A 27 -19.95 3.34 -13.27
CA ALA A 27 -18.59 3.05 -12.79
C ALA A 27 -18.52 2.93 -11.26
N LEU A 28 -19.20 3.81 -10.52
CA LEU A 28 -19.29 3.72 -9.07
C LEU A 28 -20.04 2.46 -8.61
N GLN A 29 -21.08 2.07 -9.35
CA GLN A 29 -21.83 0.85 -9.06
C GLN A 29 -21.03 -0.42 -9.38
N ALA A 30 -20.19 -0.39 -10.42
CA ALA A 30 -19.25 -1.48 -10.73
C ALA A 30 -18.15 -1.63 -9.66
N ILE A 31 -17.66 -0.52 -9.10
CA ILE A 31 -16.69 -0.51 -7.99
C ILE A 31 -17.35 -1.00 -6.69
N ALA A 32 -18.58 -0.57 -6.41
CA ALA A 32 -19.33 -1.01 -5.23
C ALA A 32 -19.69 -2.51 -5.25
N GLY A 33 -19.75 -3.13 -6.43
CA GLY A 33 -20.05 -4.55 -6.61
C GLY A 33 -18.86 -5.51 -6.46
N GLN A 34 -17.63 -4.99 -6.43
CA GLN A 34 -16.40 -5.79 -6.25
C GLN A 34 -15.65 -5.43 -4.96
N GLY A 35 -16.41 -5.09 -3.91
CA GLY A 35 -15.92 -4.46 -2.69
C GLY A 35 -14.79 -5.20 -1.98
N ASP A 36 -13.56 -4.89 -2.37
CA ASP A 36 -12.53 -4.71 -1.36
C ASP A 36 -13.05 -3.65 -0.37
N PRO A 37 -13.02 -3.92 0.94
CA PRO A 37 -13.50 -2.97 1.92
C PRO A 37 -12.79 -1.62 1.69
N PRO A 38 -13.52 -0.48 1.81
CA PRO A 38 -12.91 0.82 1.68
C PRO A 38 -11.73 0.89 2.64
N LEU A 39 -10.59 1.37 2.15
CA LEU A 39 -9.33 1.43 2.87
C LEU A 39 -9.57 2.06 4.25
N ASP A 40 -9.52 1.27 5.32
CA ASP A 40 -9.74 1.77 6.66
C ASP A 40 -8.50 2.56 7.10
N ILE A 41 -8.58 3.87 6.85
CA ILE A 41 -7.53 4.83 7.19
C ILE A 41 -7.28 4.81 8.70
N HIS A 42 -8.31 4.59 9.52
CA HIS A 42 -8.17 4.55 10.98
C HIS A 42 -7.38 3.31 11.41
N ASP A 43 -7.66 2.15 10.83
CA ASP A 43 -6.91 0.93 11.09
C ASP A 43 -5.48 1.00 10.56
N ILE A 44 -5.23 1.65 9.42
CA ILE A 44 -3.88 1.91 8.90
C ILE A 44 -3.12 2.88 9.82
N CYS A 45 -3.75 3.96 10.26
CA CYS A 45 -3.15 4.90 11.21
C CYS A 45 -2.89 4.22 12.57
N ARG A 46 -3.81 3.37 13.04
CA ARG A 46 -3.64 2.58 14.27
C ARG A 46 -2.49 1.58 14.12
N LEU A 47 -2.39 0.89 12.98
CA LEU A 47 -1.31 -0.06 12.69
C LEU A 47 0.05 0.66 12.62
N ARG A 48 0.12 1.81 11.95
CA ARG A 48 1.33 2.65 11.89
C ARG A 48 1.77 3.11 13.28
N ARG A 49 0.83 3.54 14.13
CA ARG A 49 1.11 3.88 15.54
C ARG A 49 1.50 2.68 16.39
N ALA A 50 0.92 1.50 16.13
CA ALA A 50 1.21 0.28 16.88
C ALA A 50 2.67 -0.18 16.74
N CYS A 51 3.34 0.19 15.64
CA CYS A 51 4.76 -0.07 15.44
C CYS A 51 5.69 0.89 16.22
N GLY A 52 5.15 1.88 16.95
CA GLY A 52 5.94 2.80 17.77
C GLY A 52 6.78 3.81 16.98
N PHE A 53 6.52 3.96 15.68
CA PHE A 53 7.21 4.93 14.83
C PHE A 53 6.50 6.29 14.84
N THR A 54 7.27 7.34 14.61
CA THR A 54 6.81 8.72 14.48
C THR A 54 6.00 8.92 13.20
N ASP A 55 5.00 9.81 13.23
CA ASP A 55 4.14 10.08 12.06
C ASP A 55 4.93 10.70 10.88
N ASP A 56 6.07 11.35 11.15
CA ASP A 56 6.97 11.94 10.15
C ASP A 56 8.07 10.98 9.66
N LEU A 57 7.96 9.68 9.94
CA LEU A 57 8.90 8.69 9.42
C LEU A 57 8.83 8.69 7.88
N ALA A 58 9.85 9.27 7.25
CA ALA A 58 10.08 9.22 5.82
C ALA A 58 11.37 8.45 5.56
N LEU A 59 11.31 7.47 4.65
CA LEU A 59 12.47 6.71 4.22
C LEU A 59 13.14 7.40 3.04
N THR A 60 14.46 7.46 3.06
CA THR A 60 15.24 7.78 1.86
C THR A 60 15.12 6.64 0.84
N GLU A 61 15.42 6.93 -0.44
CA GLU A 61 15.43 5.92 -1.50
C GLU A 61 16.35 4.74 -1.16
N CYS A 62 17.55 5.02 -0.64
CA CYS A 62 18.49 4.00 -0.20
C CYS A 62 17.95 3.13 0.94
N GLU A 63 17.28 3.73 1.94
CA GLU A 63 16.68 2.99 3.07
C GLU A 63 15.50 2.12 2.60
N ALA A 64 14.66 2.65 1.70
CA ALA A 64 13.57 1.90 1.10
C ALA A 64 14.08 0.72 0.26
N GLN A 65 15.10 0.93 -0.57
CA GLN A 65 15.73 -0.14 -1.36
C GLN A 65 16.39 -1.20 -0.47
N ALA A 66 17.03 -0.77 0.62
CA ALA A 66 17.64 -1.67 1.59
C ALA A 66 16.59 -2.57 2.26
N ILE A 67 15.43 -2.02 2.64
CA ILE A 67 14.31 -2.81 3.20
C ILE A 67 13.75 -3.75 2.13
N ASN A 68 13.48 -3.24 0.93
CA ASN A 68 12.90 -4.03 -0.15
C ASN A 68 13.76 -5.25 -0.52
N THR A 69 15.09 -5.09 -0.53
CA THR A 69 16.02 -6.19 -0.78
C THR A 69 15.91 -7.30 0.28
N ARG A 70 15.69 -6.92 1.55
CA ARG A 70 15.50 -7.88 2.64
C ARG A 70 14.14 -8.57 2.55
N LEU A 71 13.09 -7.82 2.19
CA LEU A 71 11.76 -8.38 1.93
C LEU A 71 11.83 -9.45 0.83
N TYR A 72 12.52 -9.18 -0.29
CA TYR A 72 12.71 -10.19 -1.33
C TYR A 72 13.44 -11.44 -0.82
N GLY A 73 14.50 -11.26 -0.02
CA GLY A 73 15.22 -12.38 0.60
C GLY A 73 14.31 -13.21 1.51
N MET A 74 13.48 -12.55 2.33
CA MET A 74 12.51 -13.23 3.19
C MET A 74 11.47 -14.00 2.38
N SER A 75 10.88 -13.38 1.34
CA SER A 75 9.91 -14.06 0.47
C SER A 75 10.51 -15.29 -0.21
N ALA A 76 11.75 -15.20 -0.70
CA ALA A 76 12.44 -16.34 -1.32
C ALA A 76 12.66 -17.48 -0.32
N ILE A 77 13.13 -17.19 0.90
CA ILE A 77 13.35 -18.20 1.92
C ILE A 77 12.02 -18.81 2.38
N SER A 78 10.99 -18.00 2.60
CA SER A 78 9.65 -18.48 2.96
C SER A 78 9.09 -19.41 1.88
N ALA A 79 9.25 -19.08 0.61
CA ALA A 79 8.82 -19.94 -0.50
C ALA A 79 9.55 -21.29 -0.49
N LEU A 80 10.85 -21.31 -0.18
CA LEU A 80 11.62 -22.55 -0.05
C LEU A 80 11.13 -23.40 1.12
N LEU A 81 10.83 -22.79 2.27
CA LEU A 81 10.34 -23.50 3.45
C LEU A 81 8.95 -24.08 3.22
N VAL A 82 8.04 -23.33 2.59
CA VAL A 82 6.70 -23.82 2.21
C VAL A 82 6.79 -24.92 1.15
N GLY A 83 7.64 -24.74 0.14
CA GLY A 83 7.86 -25.75 -0.91
C GLY A 83 8.50 -27.05 -0.40
N ALA A 84 9.05 -27.04 0.81
CA ALA A 84 9.71 -28.17 1.45
C ALA A 84 8.87 -28.89 2.51
N ASP A 85 7.64 -28.43 2.75
CA ASP A 85 6.76 -28.96 3.79
C ASP A 85 6.36 -30.43 3.54
N ASP A 86 5.53 -31.01 4.41
CA ASP A 86 5.18 -32.44 4.35
C ASP A 86 4.60 -32.87 2.99
N GLU A 87 3.86 -31.98 2.32
CA GLU A 87 3.32 -32.16 0.96
C GLU A 87 4.15 -31.43 -0.14
N GLY A 88 5.32 -30.92 0.21
CA GLY A 88 6.17 -30.09 -0.63
C GLY A 88 6.77 -30.81 -1.85
N ALA A 89 7.16 -30.01 -2.85
CA ALA A 89 7.78 -30.47 -4.10
C ALA A 89 9.20 -31.05 -3.91
N PHE A 90 9.83 -30.77 -2.78
CA PHE A 90 11.14 -31.28 -2.40
C PHE A 90 11.24 -31.43 -0.88
N LYS A 91 12.34 -32.02 -0.39
CA LYS A 91 12.61 -32.13 1.05
C LYS A 91 13.89 -31.39 1.40
N LEU A 92 13.86 -30.67 2.51
CA LEU A 92 15.04 -30.01 3.09
C LEU A 92 15.63 -30.87 4.20
N SER A 93 16.95 -30.83 4.36
CA SER A 93 17.57 -31.39 5.55
C SER A 93 17.24 -30.53 6.77
N ARG A 94 17.18 -31.13 7.96
CA ARG A 94 16.92 -30.41 9.22
C ARG A 94 17.92 -29.26 9.45
N TRP A 95 19.18 -29.44 9.09
CA TRP A 95 20.22 -28.40 9.20
C TRP A 95 19.94 -27.23 8.27
N LEU A 96 19.55 -27.50 7.02
CA LEU A 96 19.23 -26.46 6.05
C LEU A 96 17.96 -25.72 6.44
N GLN A 97 16.93 -26.42 6.90
CA GLN A 97 15.71 -25.81 7.42
C GLN A 97 16.01 -24.89 8.62
N GLY A 98 16.82 -25.35 9.58
CA GLY A 98 17.27 -24.52 10.70
C GLY A 98 18.03 -23.28 10.25
N GLY A 99 18.96 -23.42 9.31
CA GLY A 99 19.71 -22.29 8.75
C GLY A 99 18.83 -21.28 8.02
N LEU A 100 17.81 -21.73 7.29
CA LEU A 100 16.84 -20.87 6.62
C LEU A 100 15.95 -20.10 7.62
N HIS A 101 15.54 -20.72 8.72
CA HIS A 101 14.86 -20.02 9.81
C HIS A 101 15.75 -18.95 10.45
N SER A 102 17.02 -19.26 10.72
CA SER A 102 17.98 -18.26 11.22
C SER A 102 18.20 -17.11 10.24
N ALA A 103 18.26 -17.40 8.93
CA ALA A 103 18.39 -16.38 7.91
C ALA A 103 17.15 -15.47 7.82
N LEU A 104 15.94 -16.01 7.95
CA LEU A 104 14.70 -15.22 8.05
C LEU A 104 14.74 -14.25 9.23
N TYR A 105 15.16 -14.77 10.39
CA TYR A 105 15.28 -13.97 11.60
C TYR A 105 16.28 -12.82 11.41
N ALA A 106 17.48 -13.10 10.89
CA ALA A 106 18.50 -12.08 10.63
C ALA A 106 18.04 -11.02 9.61
N LEU A 107 17.37 -11.42 8.52
CA LEU A 107 16.84 -10.48 7.54
C LEU A 107 15.75 -9.58 8.13
N THR A 108 14.95 -10.12 9.05
CA THR A 108 13.91 -9.36 9.77
C THR A 108 14.55 -8.33 10.69
N GLU A 109 15.53 -8.74 11.53
CA GLU A 109 16.25 -7.83 12.42
C GLU A 109 16.95 -6.71 11.64
N ASP A 110 17.61 -7.05 10.53
CA ASP A 110 18.28 -6.04 9.71
C ASP A 110 17.29 -5.04 9.08
N ALA A 111 16.12 -5.50 8.64
CA ALA A 111 15.10 -4.62 8.09
C ALA A 111 14.54 -3.68 9.16
N GLN A 112 14.30 -4.22 10.37
CA GLN A 112 13.87 -3.44 11.52
C GLN A 112 14.92 -2.41 11.93
N ALA A 113 16.22 -2.76 11.91
CA ALA A 113 17.29 -1.83 12.24
C ALA A 113 17.37 -0.64 11.26
N VAL A 114 16.97 -0.81 9.99
CA VAL A 114 16.83 0.33 9.06
C VAL A 114 15.68 1.24 9.49
N LEU A 115 14.51 0.66 9.79
CA LEU A 115 13.34 1.42 10.24
C LEU A 115 13.59 2.17 11.54
N HIS A 116 14.21 1.53 12.53
CA HIS A 116 14.54 2.17 13.81
C HIS A 116 15.48 3.35 13.64
N ARG A 117 16.55 3.20 12.85
CA ARG A 117 17.48 4.32 12.57
C ARG A 117 16.81 5.47 11.84
N ALA A 118 15.94 5.18 10.88
CA ALA A 118 15.18 6.22 10.19
C ALA A 118 14.21 6.94 11.15
N ASN A 119 13.58 6.19 12.05
CA ASN A 119 12.69 6.75 13.06
C ASN A 119 13.41 7.62 14.09
N GLU A 120 14.60 7.20 14.55
CA GLU A 120 15.44 7.99 15.44
C GLU A 120 15.78 9.34 14.82
N LYS A 121 16.21 9.36 13.55
CA LYS A 121 16.48 10.60 12.80
C LYS A 121 15.25 11.50 12.71
N ALA A 122 14.07 10.93 12.42
CA ALA A 122 12.82 11.71 12.35
C ALA A 122 12.45 12.30 13.71
N ALA A 123 12.58 11.53 14.79
CA ALA A 123 12.30 11.99 16.15
C ALA A 123 13.26 13.10 16.61
N GLU A 124 14.55 13.03 16.22
CA GLU A 124 15.52 14.08 16.48
C GLU A 124 15.20 15.38 15.72
N ALA A 125 14.79 15.28 14.46
CA ALA A 125 14.39 16.42 13.65
C ALA A 125 13.17 17.16 14.24
N GLN A 126 12.17 16.42 14.74
CA GLN A 126 11.01 17.02 15.41
C GLN A 126 11.41 17.81 16.66
N LYS A 127 12.28 17.23 17.52
CA LYS A 127 12.77 17.90 18.74
C LYS A 127 13.55 19.17 18.42
N ALA A 128 14.37 19.15 17.36
CA ALA A 128 15.15 20.31 16.94
C ALA A 128 14.27 21.43 16.36
N SER A 129 13.14 21.10 15.73
CA SER A 129 12.19 22.11 15.20
C SER A 129 11.30 22.76 16.27
N ALA A 130 11.16 22.12 17.43
CA ALA A 130 10.31 22.56 18.54
C ALA A 130 11.07 23.37 19.62
N ALA A 131 12.38 23.54 19.46
CA ALA A 131 13.27 24.32 20.33
C ALA A 131 13.62 25.67 19.69
#